data_AF-A0A4Y2IZZ6-F1
#
_entry.id   AF-A0A4Y2IZZ6-F1
#
_cell.length_a   1.000
_cell.length_b   1.000
_cell.length_c   1.000
_cell.angle_alpha   90.00
_cell.angle_beta   90.00
_cell.angle_gamma   90.00
#
_symmetry.space_group_name_H-M   'P 1'
#
loop_
_entity.id
_entity.type
_entity.pdbx_description
1 polymer ?
#
loop_
_entity_poly.entity_id
_entity_poly.type
_entity_poly.pdbx_seq_one_letter_code
_entity_poly.pdbx_strand_id
1 'polypeptide(L)'
;MEAWKIPLKMRNTKVIKFSTRMSAELNESSTELYNQSKIFIYALMICGIPVSRFRYILSLLCCFAFLACCTLTFLNTCACLVNLYSNFYVFTLATKIAALVSWWSMYRRKKNYKELLQFLSDLQKKTKCKNKSKLSRYSIICFLVFFFALCNPGGMWGIFSRSRLSYLQPPTCHEFWVRMTQLQYTSYHIFLQLARQFSNWGVPFSATLFYSFYCNELTSKIDAFQKILKERRSINSSAVINIYNITVKAITELEDSSSLAVLFVLFTNFAEAFRTFSLFFSTRDVNIYSSRVLLPGIYFLQTAFLFMLLIYSADTLQRHFRLLRKRVLETIDIKEAKSVHEGFRQSLKLIEDRERVRLTAWGMVEIKRTLVLTAVASLITYGVLLSQVSP
;
A
#
# COMPACT_ATOMS: atom_id res chain seq x y z
N MET A 1 73.73 -29.29 22.42
CA MET A 1 72.33 -29.33 22.89
C MET A 1 71.75 -27.94 22.69
N GLU A 2 71.28 -27.66 21.50
CA GLU A 2 70.56 -26.43 21.14
C GLU A 2 69.46 -26.82 20.16
N ALA A 3 68.41 -25.98 20.09
CA ALA A 3 67.21 -26.01 19.24
C ALA A 3 65.94 -26.62 19.88
N TRP A 4 64.76 -25.98 19.96
CA TRP A 4 64.22 -24.76 19.34
C TRP A 4 63.10 -24.15 20.23
N LYS A 5 63.03 -22.82 20.32
CA LYS A 5 61.85 -22.06 20.75
C LYS A 5 61.17 -21.47 19.50
N ILE A 6 59.91 -21.82 19.24
CA ILE A 6 59.09 -21.20 18.19
C ILE A 6 58.20 -20.13 18.85
N PRO A 7 58.15 -18.87 18.33
CA PRO A 7 57.34 -17.81 18.91
C PRO A 7 55.88 -17.85 18.41
N LEU A 8 54.95 -17.99 19.36
CA LEU A 8 53.51 -17.74 19.18
C LEU A 8 53.25 -16.23 19.15
N LYS A 9 53.40 -15.60 17.99
CA LYS A 9 52.91 -14.23 17.78
C LYS A 9 52.57 -14.04 16.31
N MET A 10 51.27 -14.14 15.98
CA MET A 10 50.55 -13.50 14.87
C MET A 10 49.35 -14.36 14.42
N ARG A 11 48.26 -14.40 15.21
CA ARG A 11 46.95 -14.89 14.73
C ARG A 11 45.72 -14.11 15.19
N ASN A 12 45.89 -12.98 15.91
CA ASN A 12 44.75 -12.23 16.46
C ASN A 12 44.36 -10.94 15.71
N THR A 13 45.15 -10.44 14.75
CA THR A 13 44.82 -9.17 14.06
C THR A 13 43.89 -9.31 12.85
N LYS A 14 43.80 -10.48 12.21
CA LYS A 14 42.88 -10.70 11.07
C LYS A 14 41.43 -10.98 11.51
N VAL A 15 41.22 -11.61 12.66
CA VAL A 15 39.88 -11.92 13.19
C VAL A 15 39.17 -10.65 13.69
N ILE A 16 39.90 -9.71 14.28
CA ILE A 16 39.36 -8.45 14.80
C ILE A 16 38.94 -7.50 13.67
N LYS A 17 39.70 -7.44 12.56
CA LYS A 17 39.32 -6.64 11.37
C LYS A 17 38.11 -7.21 10.61
N PHE A 18 37.86 -8.52 10.67
CA PHE A 18 36.67 -9.12 10.05
C PHE A 18 35.40 -8.87 10.87
N SER A 19 35.52 -8.94 12.21
CA SER A 19 34.42 -8.62 13.14
C SER A 19 33.98 -7.16 13.05
N THR A 20 34.92 -6.20 13.09
CA THR A 20 34.59 -4.76 13.02
C THR A 20 33.98 -4.34 11.68
N ARG A 21 34.45 -4.91 10.56
CA ARG A 21 33.86 -4.63 9.24
C ARG A 21 32.46 -5.22 9.10
N MET A 22 32.20 -6.40 9.67
CA MET A 22 30.87 -7.01 9.67
C MET A 22 29.88 -6.24 10.55
N SER A 23 30.31 -5.72 11.70
CA SER A 23 29.50 -4.88 12.59
C SER A 23 29.13 -3.53 11.96
N ALA A 24 30.08 -2.89 11.27
CA ALA A 24 29.82 -1.63 10.56
C ALA A 24 28.81 -1.82 9.40
N GLU A 25 28.94 -2.91 8.63
CA GLU A 25 28.03 -3.21 7.51
C GLU A 25 26.61 -3.61 7.98
N LEU A 26 26.50 -4.27 9.14
CA LEU A 26 25.21 -4.58 9.77
C LEU A 26 24.49 -3.29 10.20
N ASN A 27 25.22 -2.33 10.77
CA ASN A 27 24.66 -1.03 11.17
C ASN A 27 24.17 -0.21 9.98
N GLU A 28 24.92 -0.17 8.88
CA GLU A 28 24.56 0.58 7.68
C GLU A 28 23.27 0.05 7.02
N SER A 29 23.14 -1.28 6.90
CA SER A 29 21.95 -1.92 6.29
C SER A 29 20.66 -1.72 7.11
N SER A 30 20.77 -1.67 8.45
CA SER A 30 19.63 -1.41 9.32
C SER A 30 19.13 0.04 9.22
N THR A 31 20.05 0.96 8.94
CA THR A 31 19.75 2.39 8.79
C THR A 31 19.01 2.67 7.48
N GLU A 32 19.32 1.94 6.40
CA GLU A 32 18.68 2.13 5.09
C GLU A 32 17.21 1.68 5.09
N LEU A 33 16.90 0.49 5.63
CA LEU A 33 15.50 0.04 5.73
C LEU A 33 14.69 0.95 6.67
N TYR A 34 15.31 1.40 7.76
CA TYR A 34 14.68 2.38 8.64
C TYR A 34 14.34 3.67 7.89
N ASN A 35 15.26 4.21 7.10
CA ASN A 35 15.02 5.42 6.30
C ASN A 35 13.94 5.22 5.23
N GLN A 36 13.86 4.06 4.59
CA GLN A 36 12.79 3.74 3.64
C GLN A 36 11.43 3.62 4.36
N SER A 37 11.40 2.94 5.50
CA SER A 37 10.18 2.79 6.32
C SER A 37 9.63 4.13 6.82
N LYS A 38 10.49 5.15 7.03
CA LYS A 38 10.08 6.48 7.49
C LYS A 38 9.08 7.14 6.55
N ILE A 39 9.24 7.02 5.23
CA ILE A 39 8.33 7.65 4.26
C ILE A 39 6.90 7.12 4.47
N PHE A 40 6.76 5.81 4.64
CA PHE A 40 5.46 5.17 4.90
C PHE A 40 4.92 5.53 6.29
N ILE A 41 5.78 5.57 7.31
CA ILE A 41 5.40 6.02 8.66
C ILE A 41 4.89 7.46 8.61
N TYR A 42 5.52 8.35 7.82
CA TYR A 42 5.07 9.72 7.65
C TYR A 42 3.75 9.81 6.87
N ALA A 43 3.58 9.03 5.79
CA ALA A 43 2.32 8.99 5.06
C ALA A 43 1.15 8.54 5.96
N LEU A 44 1.35 7.48 6.75
CA LEU A 44 0.38 7.01 7.74
C LEU A 44 0.13 8.04 8.85
N MET A 45 1.19 8.69 9.36
CA MET A 45 1.07 9.72 10.40
C MET A 45 0.30 10.94 9.90
N ILE A 46 0.56 11.40 8.67
CA ILE A 46 -0.18 12.49 8.03
C ILE A 46 -1.67 12.13 8.02
N CYS A 47 -2.02 10.88 7.66
CA CYS A 47 -3.39 10.37 7.71
C CYS A 47 -3.90 10.05 9.13
N GLY A 48 -3.22 10.50 10.19
CA GLY A 48 -3.67 10.30 11.57
C GLY A 48 -3.45 8.90 12.14
N ILE A 49 -2.59 8.07 11.54
CA ILE A 49 -2.31 6.70 11.98
C ILE A 49 -0.91 6.64 12.64
N PRO A 50 -0.80 6.76 13.99
CA PRO A 50 0.48 6.68 14.70
C PRO A 50 1.05 5.27 14.70
N VAL A 51 2.01 4.98 13.83
CA VAL A 51 2.75 3.70 13.86
C VAL A 51 3.97 3.77 14.80
N SER A 52 4.55 4.96 14.99
CA SER A 52 5.72 5.16 15.84
C SER A 52 5.41 6.03 17.07
N ARG A 53 6.12 5.82 18.18
CA ARG A 53 6.06 6.71 19.36
C ARG A 53 6.73 8.07 19.13
N PHE A 54 7.51 8.19 18.06
CA PHE A 54 8.21 9.42 17.74
C PHE A 54 7.16 10.48 17.39
N ARG A 55 7.11 11.57 18.17
CA ARG A 55 6.16 12.69 18.03
C ARG A 55 4.70 12.32 18.28
N TYR A 56 4.40 11.70 19.42
CA TYR A 56 3.03 11.41 19.86
C TYR A 56 2.08 12.62 19.71
N ILE A 57 2.51 13.80 20.15
CA ILE A 57 1.73 15.05 20.04
C ILE A 57 1.41 15.38 18.58
N LEU A 58 2.40 15.35 17.69
CA LEU A 58 2.19 15.62 16.26
C LEU A 58 1.23 14.62 15.64
N SER A 59 1.34 13.34 15.96
CA SER A 59 0.42 12.34 15.42
C SER A 59 -1.00 12.49 15.94
N LEU A 60 -1.16 12.93 17.19
CA LEU A 60 -2.46 13.23 17.77
C LEU A 60 -3.08 14.45 17.06
N LEU A 61 -2.30 15.51 16.82
CA LEU A 61 -2.72 16.65 16.00
C LEU A 61 -3.12 16.24 14.58
N CYS A 62 -2.32 15.41 13.90
CA CYS A 62 -2.67 14.90 12.56
C CYS A 62 -3.94 14.04 12.58
N CYS A 63 -4.16 13.25 13.63
CA CYS A 63 -5.39 12.47 13.81
C CYS A 63 -6.61 13.37 13.98
N PHE A 64 -6.53 14.39 14.84
CA PHE A 64 -7.60 15.38 15.01
C PHE A 64 -7.88 16.14 13.71
N ALA A 65 -6.82 16.59 13.01
CA ALA A 65 -6.96 17.27 11.73
C ALA A 65 -7.59 16.38 10.65
N PHE A 66 -7.16 15.12 10.55
CA PHE A 66 -7.74 14.16 9.60
C PHE A 66 -9.22 13.90 9.88
N LEU A 67 -9.59 13.66 11.14
CA LEU A 67 -10.98 13.45 11.54
C LEU A 67 -11.82 14.70 11.30
N ALA A 68 -11.31 15.89 11.62
CA ALA A 68 -12.01 17.15 11.35
C ALA A 68 -12.28 17.34 9.84
N CYS A 69 -11.28 17.09 8.99
CA CYS A 69 -11.45 17.11 7.53
C CYS A 69 -12.48 16.06 7.07
N CYS A 70 -12.42 14.84 7.59
CA CYS A 70 -13.38 13.80 7.24
C CYS A 70 -14.81 14.19 7.62
N THR A 71 -15.03 14.63 8.86
CA THR A 71 -16.34 15.07 9.36
C THR A 71 -16.88 16.24 8.54
N LEU A 72 -16.07 17.27 8.30
CA LEU A 72 -16.47 18.43 7.49
C LEU A 72 -16.92 17.99 6.08
N THR A 73 -16.12 17.14 5.43
CA THR A 73 -16.42 16.70 4.06
C THR A 73 -17.61 15.74 4.00
N PHE A 74 -17.80 14.92 5.04
CA PHE A 74 -18.94 14.00 5.17
C PHE A 74 -20.24 14.77 5.37
N LEU A 75 -20.28 15.71 6.31
CA LEU A 75 -21.43 16.59 6.56
C LEU A 75 -21.80 17.38 5.30
N ASN A 76 -20.80 17.95 4.62
CA ASN A 76 -21.04 18.63 3.36
C ASN A 76 -21.61 17.67 2.31
N THR A 77 -21.16 16.43 2.22
CA THR A 77 -21.68 15.46 1.22
C THR A 77 -23.11 15.06 1.55
N CYS A 78 -23.43 14.86 2.84
CA CYS A 78 -24.79 14.55 3.28
C CYS A 78 -25.76 15.70 3.00
N ALA A 79 -25.37 16.95 3.28
CA ALA A 79 -26.17 18.12 2.94
C ALA A 79 -26.47 18.19 1.43
N CYS A 80 -25.50 17.83 0.58
CA CYS A 80 -25.71 17.81 -0.88
C CYS A 80 -26.62 16.68 -1.34
N LEU A 81 -26.51 15.51 -0.71
CA LEU A 81 -27.35 14.38 -1.03
C LEU A 81 -28.83 14.68 -0.74
N VAL A 82 -29.11 15.34 0.39
CA VAL A 82 -30.47 15.77 0.77
C VAL A 82 -31.04 16.78 -0.23
N ASN A 83 -30.23 17.73 -0.70
CA ASN A 83 -30.71 18.84 -1.52
C ASN A 83 -30.80 18.53 -3.03
N LEU A 84 -29.93 17.67 -3.56
CA LEU A 84 -29.76 17.48 -5.01
C LEU A 84 -29.95 16.04 -5.50
N TYR A 85 -30.30 15.10 -4.59
CA TYR A 85 -30.42 13.65 -4.79
C TYR A 85 -29.90 13.16 -6.16
N SER A 86 -28.62 12.79 -6.21
CA SER A 86 -27.97 12.32 -7.44
C SER A 86 -27.13 11.08 -7.16
N ASN A 87 -27.13 10.13 -8.09
CA ASN A 87 -26.29 8.93 -8.05
C ASN A 87 -24.82 9.27 -7.80
N PHE A 88 -24.35 10.42 -8.31
CA PHE A 88 -22.98 10.90 -8.07
C PHE A 88 -22.67 11.12 -6.58
N TYR A 89 -23.61 11.71 -5.83
CA TYR A 89 -23.44 11.95 -4.39
C TYR A 89 -23.54 10.66 -3.58
N VAL A 90 -24.36 9.69 -4.03
CA VAL A 90 -24.42 8.34 -3.42
C VAL A 90 -23.08 7.63 -3.54
N PHE A 91 -22.48 7.59 -4.74
CA PHE A 91 -21.14 6.99 -4.91
C PHE A 91 -20.07 7.74 -4.12
N THR A 92 -20.13 9.08 -4.08
CA THR A 92 -19.20 9.89 -3.27
C THR A 92 -19.31 9.60 -1.77
N LEU A 93 -20.54 9.40 -1.28
CA LEU A 93 -20.77 9.02 0.11
C LEU A 93 -20.23 7.61 0.39
N ALA A 94 -20.49 6.66 -0.51
CA ALA A 94 -19.98 5.28 -0.40
C ALA A 94 -18.45 5.23 -0.37
N THR A 95 -17.76 5.99 -1.22
CA THR A 95 -16.29 6.05 -1.23
C THR A 95 -15.73 6.71 0.03
N LYS A 96 -16.41 7.73 0.57
CA LYS A 96 -16.08 8.33 1.87
C LYS A 96 -16.22 7.35 3.03
N ILE A 97 -17.33 6.60 3.07
CA ILE A 97 -17.55 5.57 4.09
C ILE A 97 -16.46 4.50 3.98
N ALA A 98 -16.16 4.02 2.78
CA ALA A 98 -15.09 3.04 2.56
C ALA A 98 -13.70 3.55 2.99
N ALA A 99 -13.37 4.81 2.69
CA ALA A 99 -12.13 5.44 3.13
C ALA A 99 -12.06 5.55 4.68
N LEU A 100 -13.16 5.91 5.34
CA LEU A 100 -13.27 5.96 6.79
C LEU A 100 -13.14 4.57 7.45
N VAL A 101 -13.78 3.54 6.87
CA VAL A 101 -13.65 2.17 7.36
C VAL A 101 -12.22 1.66 7.16
N SER A 102 -11.59 1.98 6.03
CA SER A 102 -10.17 1.69 5.78
C SER A 102 -9.30 2.35 6.85
N TRP A 103 -9.53 3.63 7.13
CA TRP A 103 -8.79 4.39 8.14
C TRP A 103 -8.93 3.77 9.52
N TRP A 104 -10.17 3.48 9.93
CA TRP A 104 -10.48 2.88 11.22
C TRP A 104 -9.84 1.50 11.38
N SER A 105 -9.92 0.67 10.34
CA SER A 105 -9.28 -0.65 10.29
C SER A 105 -7.77 -0.53 10.51
N MET A 106 -7.13 0.38 9.77
CA MET A 106 -5.70 0.61 9.90
C MET A 106 -5.32 1.19 11.27
N TYR A 107 -6.10 2.14 11.78
CA TYR A 107 -5.87 2.76 13.08
C TYR A 107 -5.95 1.72 14.21
N ARG A 108 -6.95 0.82 14.18
CA ARG A 108 -7.06 -0.27 15.15
C ARG A 108 -5.88 -1.24 15.09
N ARG A 109 -5.36 -1.51 13.89
CA ARG A 109 -4.26 -2.46 13.65
C ARG A 109 -2.87 -1.80 13.59
N LYS A 110 -2.73 -0.56 14.06
CA LYS A 110 -1.46 0.21 14.01
C LYS A 110 -0.28 -0.48 14.71
N LYS A 111 -0.53 -1.24 15.78
CA LYS A 111 0.51 -2.04 16.46
C LYS A 111 1.03 -3.14 15.55
N ASN A 112 0.15 -3.86 14.87
CA ASN A 112 0.52 -4.92 13.94
C ASN A 112 1.35 -4.38 12.77
N TYR A 113 1.02 -3.20 12.22
CA TYR A 113 1.87 -2.59 11.17
C TYR A 113 3.27 -2.24 11.66
N LYS A 114 3.40 -1.81 12.92
CA LYS A 114 4.71 -1.60 13.53
C LYS A 114 5.48 -2.91 13.65
N GLU A 115 4.82 -3.97 14.11
CA GLU A 115 5.41 -5.31 14.24
C GLU A 115 5.83 -5.87 12.89
N LEU A 116 5.03 -5.69 11.83
CA LEU A 116 5.37 -6.04 10.45
C LEU A 116 6.65 -5.33 9.98
N LEU A 117 6.76 -4.02 10.21
CA LEU A 117 7.98 -3.27 9.84
C LEU A 117 9.21 -3.72 10.64
N GLN A 118 9.04 -4.00 11.93
CA GLN A 118 10.11 -4.54 12.78
C GLN A 118 10.54 -5.92 12.29
N PHE A 119 9.58 -6.77 11.94
CA PHE A 119 9.80 -8.10 11.41
C PHE A 119 10.61 -8.06 10.11
N LEU A 120 10.27 -7.16 9.16
CA LEU A 120 11.08 -6.96 7.95
C LEU A 120 12.52 -6.54 8.26
N SER A 121 12.70 -5.66 9.25
CA SER A 121 14.03 -5.24 9.70
C SER A 121 14.84 -6.40 10.26
N ASP A 122 14.22 -7.22 11.09
CA ASP A 122 14.89 -8.37 11.68
C ASP A 122 15.18 -9.46 10.65
N LEU A 123 14.28 -9.65 9.68
CA LEU A 123 14.49 -10.57 8.56
C LEU A 123 15.64 -10.09 7.66
N GLN A 124 15.76 -8.78 7.42
CA GLN A 124 16.90 -8.20 6.70
C GLN A 124 18.23 -8.44 7.43
N LYS A 125 18.28 -8.21 8.75
CA LYS A 125 19.48 -8.48 9.56
C LYS A 125 19.90 -9.94 9.48
N LYS A 126 18.94 -10.87 9.55
CA LYS A 126 19.20 -12.32 9.49
C LYS A 126 19.66 -12.80 8.13
N THR A 127 19.09 -12.26 7.05
CA THR A 127 19.34 -12.75 5.67
C THR A 127 20.61 -12.20 5.03
N LYS A 128 21.24 -11.16 5.60
CA LYS A 128 22.42 -10.47 5.04
C LYS A 128 22.28 -10.06 3.56
N CYS A 129 21.04 -9.91 3.06
CA CYS A 129 20.79 -9.56 1.67
C CYS A 129 21.03 -8.06 1.45
N LYS A 130 22.22 -7.70 0.96
CA LYS A 130 22.54 -6.35 0.47
C LYS A 130 21.91 -6.10 -0.90
N ASN A 131 20.59 -6.04 -0.99
CA ASN A 131 19.95 -5.59 -2.22
C ASN A 131 19.86 -4.05 -2.20
N LYS A 132 20.92 -3.39 -2.68
CA LYS A 132 21.03 -1.92 -2.71
C LYS A 132 20.14 -1.30 -3.81
N SER A 133 19.49 -0.19 -3.46
CA SER A 133 19.11 0.95 -4.32
C SER A 133 17.80 0.98 -5.15
N LYS A 134 17.18 -0.14 -5.56
CA LYS A 134 15.95 -0.04 -6.39
C LYS A 134 14.72 0.44 -5.60
N LEU A 135 14.62 0.05 -4.33
CA LEU A 135 13.42 0.29 -3.52
C LEU A 135 13.34 1.73 -2.97
N SER A 136 14.49 2.34 -2.66
CA SER A 136 14.57 3.75 -2.23
C SER A 136 14.03 4.71 -3.31
N ARG A 137 14.43 4.51 -4.58
CA ARG A 137 13.91 5.31 -5.72
C ARG A 137 12.40 5.15 -5.88
N TYR A 138 11.90 3.92 -5.69
CA TYR A 138 10.46 3.62 -5.74
C TYR A 138 9.67 4.37 -4.67
N SER A 139 10.19 4.44 -3.44
CA SER A 139 9.55 5.15 -2.32
C SER A 139 9.46 6.67 -2.56
N ILE A 140 10.48 7.28 -3.19
CA ILE A 140 10.46 8.71 -3.55
C ILE A 140 9.41 8.97 -4.62
N ILE A 141 9.36 8.16 -5.68
CA ILE A 141 8.35 8.30 -6.73
C ILE A 141 6.95 8.15 -6.14
N CYS A 142 6.74 7.14 -5.29
CA CYS A 142 5.48 6.94 -4.58
C CYS A 142 5.08 8.14 -3.73
N PHE A 143 6.03 8.77 -3.04
CA PHE A 143 5.80 9.98 -2.25
C PHE A 143 5.49 11.21 -3.11
N LEU A 144 6.16 11.37 -4.26
CA LEU A 144 5.85 12.43 -5.21
C LEU A 144 4.45 12.24 -5.80
N VAL A 145 4.07 11.01 -6.13
CA VAL A 145 2.72 10.67 -6.59
C VAL A 145 1.69 10.93 -5.48
N PHE A 146 2.02 10.65 -4.21
CA PHE A 146 1.16 10.99 -3.06
C PHE A 146 0.93 12.50 -2.96
N PHE A 147 2.01 13.26 -3.01
CA PHE A 147 1.95 14.71 -2.92
C PHE A 147 1.17 15.30 -4.09
N PHE A 148 1.42 14.81 -5.30
CA PHE A 148 0.68 15.20 -6.48
C PHE A 148 -0.82 14.84 -6.38
N ALA A 149 -1.14 13.64 -5.92
CA ALA A 149 -2.52 13.20 -5.66
C ALA A 149 -3.26 14.11 -4.66
N LEU A 150 -2.57 14.61 -3.64
CA LEU A 150 -3.13 15.54 -2.66
C LEU A 150 -3.30 16.97 -3.22
N CYS A 151 -2.39 17.42 -4.08
CA CYS A 151 -2.33 18.81 -4.54
C CYS A 151 -3.10 19.10 -5.84
N ASN A 152 -3.26 18.13 -6.74
CA ASN A 152 -3.55 18.42 -8.15
C ASN A 152 -5.01 18.85 -8.47
N PRO A 153 -6.08 18.26 -7.90
CA PRO A 153 -7.43 18.57 -8.39
C PRO A 153 -8.10 19.80 -7.78
N GLY A 154 -7.91 20.04 -6.48
CA GLY A 154 -8.59 21.12 -5.75
C GLY A 154 -8.09 22.51 -6.15
N GLY A 155 -6.79 22.63 -6.40
CA GLY A 155 -6.17 23.84 -6.90
C GLY A 155 -6.61 24.16 -8.33
N MET A 156 -6.55 23.17 -9.23
CA MET A 156 -6.97 23.38 -10.63
C MET A 156 -8.46 23.69 -10.73
N TRP A 157 -9.34 22.97 -10.04
CA TRP A 157 -10.77 23.25 -10.07
C TRP A 157 -11.10 24.64 -9.51
N GLY A 158 -10.47 25.06 -8.41
CA GLY A 158 -10.64 26.42 -7.86
C GLY A 158 -10.14 27.54 -8.77
N ILE A 159 -9.10 27.28 -9.57
CA ILE A 159 -8.56 28.24 -10.55
C ILE A 159 -9.44 28.30 -11.82
N PHE A 160 -9.89 27.15 -12.32
CA PHE A 160 -10.75 27.07 -13.50
C PHE A 160 -12.21 27.47 -13.24
N SER A 161 -12.73 27.26 -12.01
CA SER A 161 -14.06 27.72 -11.64
C SER A 161 -14.14 29.24 -11.49
N ARG A 162 -13.02 29.90 -11.16
CA ARG A 162 -12.95 31.35 -10.99
C ARG A 162 -13.12 32.12 -12.30
N SER A 163 -12.85 31.47 -13.44
CA SER A 163 -12.77 32.14 -14.74
C SER A 163 -14.07 32.12 -15.55
N ARG A 164 -15.08 31.28 -15.24
CA ARG A 164 -16.23 31.08 -16.15
C ARG A 164 -17.61 30.75 -15.53
N LEU A 165 -17.79 30.80 -14.21
CA LEU A 165 -18.94 30.13 -13.56
C LEU A 165 -19.97 31.04 -12.88
N SER A 166 -20.09 32.29 -13.34
CA SER A 166 -21.12 33.21 -12.82
C SER A 166 -22.53 32.98 -13.38
N TYR A 167 -22.73 32.10 -14.39
CA TYR A 167 -23.99 32.07 -15.16
C TYR A 167 -24.67 30.70 -15.33
N LEU A 168 -24.08 29.57 -14.92
CA LEU A 168 -24.61 28.25 -15.31
C LEU A 168 -24.48 27.14 -14.25
N GLN A 169 -24.13 27.48 -12.99
CA GLN A 169 -24.11 26.46 -11.95
C GLN A 169 -25.50 26.34 -11.30
N PRO A 170 -26.13 25.15 -11.27
CA PRO A 170 -27.21 24.90 -10.32
C PRO A 170 -26.69 25.25 -8.91
N PRO A 171 -27.56 25.69 -7.98
CA PRO A 171 -27.15 26.17 -6.67
C PRO A 171 -26.20 25.14 -6.08
N THR A 172 -24.91 25.50 -6.06
CA THR A 172 -23.93 24.59 -5.51
C THR A 172 -24.33 24.43 -4.07
N CYS A 173 -24.41 23.20 -3.60
CA CYS A 173 -24.64 22.83 -2.20
C CYS A 173 -23.64 23.48 -1.19
N HIS A 174 -22.80 24.38 -1.67
CA HIS A 174 -21.89 25.25 -0.95
C HIS A 174 -22.48 26.61 -0.54
N GLU A 175 -23.77 26.88 -0.81
CA GLU A 175 -24.43 28.06 -0.25
C GLU A 175 -24.53 27.92 1.28
N PHE A 176 -23.46 28.38 1.93
CA PHE A 176 -23.45 28.60 3.36
C PHE A 176 -24.46 29.69 3.70
N TRP A 177 -25.17 29.47 4.80
CA TRP A 177 -26.09 30.39 5.46
C TRP A 177 -25.43 31.71 5.93
N VAL A 178 -24.12 31.89 5.71
CA VAL A 178 -23.32 33.00 6.20
C VAL A 178 -22.75 33.78 5.01
N ARG A 179 -23.02 35.09 4.96
CA ARG A 179 -22.42 35.99 3.97
C ARG A 179 -20.90 36.03 4.16
N MET A 180 -20.17 35.51 3.18
CA MET A 180 -18.70 35.57 3.14
C MET A 180 -18.22 36.57 2.09
N THR A 181 -17.10 37.22 2.33
CA THR A 181 -16.40 37.99 1.29
C THR A 181 -15.85 37.05 0.20
N GLN A 182 -15.59 37.58 -1.00
CA GLN A 182 -15.08 36.79 -2.13
C GLN A 182 -13.75 36.06 -1.81
N LEU A 183 -12.86 36.71 -1.06
CA LEU A 183 -11.59 36.11 -0.63
C LEU A 183 -11.81 34.96 0.36
N GLN A 184 -12.72 35.14 1.32
CA GLN A 184 -13.09 34.10 2.28
C GLN A 184 -13.74 32.91 1.59
N TYR A 185 -14.68 33.15 0.67
CA TYR A 185 -15.32 32.10 -0.12
C TYR A 185 -14.29 31.29 -0.93
N THR A 186 -13.38 31.98 -1.63
CA THR A 186 -12.33 31.33 -2.43
C THR A 186 -11.41 30.47 -1.55
N SER A 187 -10.97 31.01 -0.42
CA SER A 187 -10.09 30.32 0.53
C SER A 187 -10.78 29.10 1.15
N TYR A 188 -12.04 29.26 1.57
CA TYR A 188 -12.87 28.18 2.08
C TYR A 188 -13.05 27.07 1.05
N HIS A 189 -13.36 27.42 -0.20
CA HIS A 189 -13.54 26.45 -1.26
C HIS A 189 -12.24 25.68 -1.56
N ILE A 190 -11.08 26.35 -1.64
CA ILE A 190 -9.78 25.68 -1.80
C ILE A 190 -9.52 24.72 -0.63
N PHE A 191 -9.72 25.19 0.60
CA PHE A 191 -9.55 24.36 1.80
C PHE A 191 -10.46 23.13 1.78
N LEU A 192 -11.74 23.29 1.46
CA LEU A 192 -12.69 22.19 1.41
C LEU A 192 -12.34 21.18 0.31
N GLN A 193 -11.86 21.65 -0.85
CA GLN A 193 -11.40 20.75 -1.90
C GLN A 193 -10.16 19.96 -1.48
N LEU A 194 -9.18 20.60 -0.82
CA LEU A 194 -8.03 19.92 -0.25
C LEU A 194 -8.44 18.91 0.83
N ALA A 195 -9.36 19.29 1.72
CA ALA A 195 -9.89 18.40 2.75
C ALA A 195 -10.61 17.18 2.13
N ARG A 196 -11.37 17.38 1.04
CA ARG A 196 -12.02 16.30 0.28
C ARG A 196 -10.99 15.36 -0.36
N GLN A 197 -9.96 15.90 -1.00
CA GLN A 197 -8.90 15.07 -1.59
C GLN A 197 -8.18 14.29 -0.50
N PHE A 198 -7.85 14.95 0.60
CA PHE A 198 -7.14 14.34 1.70
C PHE A 198 -7.95 13.23 2.38
N SER A 199 -9.24 13.46 2.65
CA SER A 199 -10.11 12.44 3.26
C SER A 199 -10.32 11.23 2.35
N ASN A 200 -10.50 11.47 1.04
CA ASN A 200 -10.83 10.41 0.10
C ASN A 200 -9.60 9.61 -0.33
N TRP A 201 -8.46 10.27 -0.54
CA TRP A 201 -7.27 9.66 -1.13
C TRP A 201 -6.16 9.40 -0.13
N GLY A 202 -6.05 10.19 0.94
CA GLY A 202 -4.92 10.10 1.88
C GLY A 202 -4.74 8.68 2.42
N VAL A 203 -5.84 8.08 2.88
CA VAL A 203 -5.84 6.74 3.48
C VAL A 203 -5.66 5.64 2.44
N PRO A 204 -6.47 5.55 1.35
CA PRO A 204 -6.25 4.53 0.32
C PRO A 204 -4.86 4.56 -0.28
N PHE A 205 -4.30 5.75 -0.47
CA PHE A 205 -2.94 5.91 -0.96
C PHE A 205 -1.91 5.36 0.04
N SER A 206 -1.98 5.79 1.30
CA SER A 206 -1.05 5.36 2.34
C SER A 206 -1.13 3.84 2.59
N ALA A 207 -2.34 3.28 2.56
CA ALA A 207 -2.58 1.84 2.65
C ALA A 207 -1.95 1.08 1.47
N THR A 208 -2.20 1.55 0.24
CA THR A 208 -1.64 0.95 -0.98
C THR A 208 -0.11 0.98 -0.94
N LEU A 209 0.47 2.12 -0.59
CA LEU A 209 1.92 2.27 -0.48
C LEU A 209 2.53 1.31 0.55
N PHE A 210 1.97 1.28 1.76
CA PHE A 210 2.46 0.41 2.82
C PHE A 210 2.40 -1.06 2.41
N TYR A 211 1.25 -1.49 1.88
CA TYR A 211 1.01 -2.86 1.48
C TYR A 211 1.92 -3.29 0.32
N SER A 212 2.02 -2.47 -0.72
CA SER A 212 2.91 -2.72 -1.87
C SER A 212 4.38 -2.72 -1.47
N PHE A 213 4.80 -1.81 -0.59
CA PHE A 213 6.16 -1.81 -0.03
C PHE A 213 6.47 -3.12 0.69
N TYR A 214 5.59 -3.55 1.59
CA TYR A 214 5.79 -4.78 2.35
C TYR A 214 5.85 -6.00 1.42
N CYS A 215 4.94 -6.08 0.44
CA CYS A 215 4.94 -7.15 -0.55
C CYS A 215 6.24 -7.20 -1.36
N ASN A 216 6.73 -6.03 -1.81
CA ASN A 216 7.94 -5.93 -2.61
C ASN A 216 9.20 -6.27 -1.78
N GLU A 217 9.28 -5.81 -0.53
CA GLU A 217 10.38 -6.17 0.36
C GLU A 217 10.41 -7.66 0.63
N LEU A 218 9.27 -8.25 1.00
CA LEU A 218 9.19 -9.68 1.26
C LEU A 218 9.53 -10.51 0.00
N THR A 219 9.08 -10.06 -1.17
CA THR A 219 9.45 -10.65 -2.47
C THR A 219 10.97 -10.64 -2.67
N SER A 220 11.62 -9.50 -2.44
CA SER A 220 13.08 -9.36 -2.58
C SER A 220 13.84 -10.32 -1.65
N LYS A 221 13.35 -10.53 -0.42
CA LYS A 221 13.95 -11.49 0.52
C LYS A 221 13.70 -12.94 0.11
N ILE A 222 12.50 -13.26 -0.39
CA ILE A 222 12.17 -14.57 -0.94
C ILE A 222 13.08 -14.88 -2.14
N ASP A 223 13.30 -13.94 -3.03
CA ASP A 223 14.17 -14.10 -4.21
C ASP A 223 15.62 -14.33 -3.83
N ALA A 224 16.13 -13.58 -2.87
CA ALA A 224 17.47 -13.77 -2.38
C ALA A 224 17.65 -15.16 -1.74
N PHE A 225 16.67 -15.60 -0.94
CA PHE A 225 16.67 -16.94 -0.37
C PHE A 225 16.59 -18.03 -1.43
N GLN A 226 15.73 -17.84 -2.43
CA GLN A 226 15.60 -18.71 -3.59
C GLN A 226 16.92 -18.86 -4.36
N LYS A 227 17.72 -17.80 -4.51
CA LYS A 227 19.04 -17.86 -5.14
C LYS A 227 20.02 -18.69 -4.30
N ILE A 228 20.03 -18.46 -2.99
CA ILE A 228 20.86 -19.24 -2.05
C ILE A 228 20.55 -20.74 -2.14
N LEU A 229 19.27 -21.12 -2.21
CA LEU A 229 18.85 -22.52 -2.39
C LEU A 229 19.32 -23.13 -3.73
N LYS A 230 19.37 -22.34 -4.81
CA LYS A 230 19.85 -22.81 -6.11
C LYS A 230 21.36 -23.03 -6.14
N GLU A 231 22.11 -22.14 -5.48
CA GLU A 231 23.58 -22.13 -5.55
C GLU A 231 24.24 -23.12 -4.58
N ARG A 232 23.60 -23.42 -3.44
CA ARG A 232 24.17 -24.32 -2.42
C ARG A 232 23.39 -25.62 -2.34
N ARG A 233 23.99 -26.70 -2.86
CA ARG A 233 23.45 -28.08 -2.78
C ARG A 233 23.49 -28.71 -1.38
N SER A 234 24.16 -28.09 -0.39
CA SER A 234 24.34 -28.65 0.97
C SER A 234 23.87 -27.71 2.09
N ILE A 235 22.76 -27.00 1.88
CA ILE A 235 22.14 -26.24 2.99
C ILE A 235 21.39 -27.22 3.87
N ASN A 236 21.65 -27.18 5.17
CA ASN A 236 20.91 -27.94 6.18
C ASN A 236 19.38 -27.76 6.01
N SER A 237 18.68 -28.86 5.74
CA SER A 237 17.23 -28.94 5.58
C SER A 237 16.45 -28.22 6.70
N SER A 238 16.93 -28.27 7.96
CA SER A 238 16.27 -27.57 9.07
C SER A 238 16.31 -26.04 8.94
N ALA A 239 17.40 -25.50 8.41
CA ALA A 239 17.55 -24.06 8.19
C ALA A 239 16.62 -23.59 7.07
N VAL A 240 16.47 -24.40 6.02
CA VAL A 240 15.56 -24.12 4.90
C VAL A 240 14.12 -24.05 5.38
N ILE A 241 13.68 -25.04 6.16
CA ILE A 241 12.32 -25.11 6.71
C ILE A 241 12.06 -23.96 7.68
N ASN A 242 13.05 -23.58 8.50
CA ASN A 242 12.88 -22.45 9.42
C ASN A 242 12.65 -21.14 8.64
N ILE A 243 13.43 -20.86 7.60
CA ILE A 243 13.25 -19.65 6.76
C ILE A 243 11.89 -19.69 6.03
N TYR A 244 11.48 -20.87 5.56
CA TYR A 244 10.15 -21.05 4.96
C TYR A 244 9.02 -20.72 5.96
N ASN A 245 9.07 -21.26 7.17
CA ASN A 245 8.08 -20.99 8.22
C ASN A 245 8.05 -19.49 8.60
N ILE A 246 9.21 -18.84 8.68
CA ILE A 246 9.31 -17.38 8.90
C ILE A 246 8.60 -16.63 7.77
N THR A 247 8.77 -17.05 6.51
CA THR A 247 8.12 -16.44 5.35
C THR A 247 6.61 -16.64 5.39
N VAL A 248 6.14 -17.86 5.70
CA VAL A 248 4.71 -18.17 5.88
C VAL A 248 4.09 -17.26 6.94
N LYS A 249 4.75 -17.14 8.10
CA LYS A 249 4.32 -16.25 9.19
C LYS A 249 4.24 -14.80 8.72
N ALA A 250 5.24 -14.33 7.97
CA ALA A 250 5.26 -12.96 7.43
C ALA A 250 4.09 -12.64 6.50
N ILE A 251 3.71 -13.59 5.63
CA ILE A 251 2.58 -13.43 4.71
C ILE A 251 1.25 -13.47 5.48
N THR A 252 1.14 -14.39 6.45
CA THR A 252 -0.07 -14.55 7.27
C THR A 252 -0.31 -13.31 8.12
N GLU A 253 0.73 -12.78 8.79
CA GLU A 253 0.60 -11.55 9.59
C GLU A 253 0.26 -10.33 8.73
N LEU A 254 0.78 -10.26 7.49
CA LEU A 254 0.41 -9.22 6.54
C LEU A 254 -1.07 -9.32 6.17
N GLU A 255 -1.52 -10.52 5.79
CA GLU A 255 -2.90 -10.81 5.41
C GLU A 255 -3.85 -10.46 6.56
N ASP A 256 -3.59 -10.98 7.75
CA ASP A 256 -4.39 -10.71 8.93
C ASP A 256 -4.47 -9.21 9.19
N SER A 257 -3.36 -8.49 9.11
CA SER A 257 -3.28 -7.08 9.49
C SER A 257 -3.83 -6.11 8.46
N SER A 258 -3.87 -6.48 7.17
CA SER A 258 -4.17 -5.54 6.08
C SER A 258 -5.38 -5.91 5.23
N SER A 259 -5.84 -7.17 5.24
CA SER A 259 -6.91 -7.69 4.38
C SER A 259 -8.18 -6.82 4.36
N LEU A 260 -8.66 -6.40 5.54
CA LEU A 260 -9.82 -5.52 5.68
C LEU A 260 -9.60 -4.14 5.02
N ALA A 261 -8.46 -3.51 5.32
CA ALA A 261 -8.14 -2.20 4.73
C ALA A 261 -7.99 -2.32 3.22
N VAL A 262 -7.31 -3.37 2.74
CA VAL A 262 -7.12 -3.65 1.31
C VAL A 262 -8.46 -3.82 0.58
N LEU A 263 -9.44 -4.52 1.18
CA LEU A 263 -10.78 -4.64 0.58
C LEU A 263 -11.42 -3.28 0.31
N PHE A 264 -11.48 -2.42 1.34
CA PHE A 264 -12.12 -1.11 1.19
C PHE A 264 -11.33 -0.14 0.31
N VAL A 265 -10.00 -0.31 0.23
CA VAL A 265 -9.16 0.42 -0.74
C VAL A 265 -9.43 -0.02 -2.17
N LEU A 266 -9.54 -1.33 -2.43
CA LEU A 266 -9.93 -1.86 -3.73
C LEU A 266 -11.32 -1.37 -4.13
N PHE A 267 -12.28 -1.41 -3.21
CA PHE A 267 -13.63 -0.87 -3.41
C PHE A 267 -13.60 0.63 -3.74
N THR A 268 -12.86 1.43 -2.96
CA THR A 268 -12.74 2.88 -3.18
C THR A 268 -12.15 3.18 -4.55
N ASN A 269 -11.04 2.53 -4.91
CA ASN A 269 -10.40 2.73 -6.21
C ASN A 269 -11.30 2.29 -7.37
N PHE A 270 -12.01 1.17 -7.24
CA PHE A 270 -12.95 0.70 -8.25
C PHE A 270 -14.15 1.63 -8.42
N ALA A 271 -14.77 2.04 -7.31
CA ALA A 271 -15.92 2.95 -7.32
C ALA A 271 -15.55 4.33 -7.89
N GLU A 272 -14.36 4.84 -7.60
CA GLU A 272 -13.87 6.10 -8.16
C GLU A 272 -13.49 5.97 -9.65
N ALA A 273 -12.90 4.85 -10.06
CA ALA A 273 -12.69 4.54 -11.47
C ALA A 273 -14.03 4.46 -12.22
N PHE A 274 -15.04 3.82 -11.63
CA PHE A 274 -16.39 3.75 -12.19
C PHE A 274 -17.06 5.12 -12.27
N ARG A 275 -16.95 5.94 -11.22
CA ARG A 275 -17.47 7.32 -11.18
C ARG A 275 -16.85 8.18 -12.26
N THR A 276 -15.52 8.15 -12.40
CA THR A 276 -14.80 8.92 -13.43
C THR A 276 -15.11 8.42 -14.84
N PHE A 277 -15.20 7.10 -15.03
CA PHE A 277 -15.63 6.49 -16.29
C PHE A 277 -17.05 6.94 -16.67
N SER A 278 -17.99 6.91 -15.74
CA SER A 278 -19.39 7.33 -15.97
C SER A 278 -19.49 8.80 -16.41
N LEU A 279 -18.67 9.69 -15.83
CA LEU A 279 -18.61 11.10 -16.23
C LEU A 279 -18.14 11.30 -17.68
N PHE A 280 -17.28 10.43 -18.20
CA PHE A 280 -16.85 10.49 -19.59
C PHE A 280 -17.99 10.16 -20.56
N PHE A 281 -18.91 9.27 -20.20
CA PHE A 281 -20.06 8.93 -21.06
C PHE A 281 -21.19 9.94 -20.95
N SER A 282 -21.39 10.58 -19.79
CA SER A 282 -22.46 11.56 -19.59
C SER A 282 -22.19 12.93 -20.23
N THR A 283 -21.03 13.14 -20.88
CA THR A 283 -20.62 14.44 -21.42
C THR A 283 -20.74 14.56 -22.95
N ARG A 284 -21.56 13.71 -23.58
CA ARG A 284 -21.66 13.60 -25.05
C ARG A 284 -22.16 14.86 -25.79
N ASP A 285 -22.87 15.79 -25.14
CA ASP A 285 -23.64 16.84 -25.86
C ASP A 285 -23.14 18.30 -25.77
N VAL A 286 -21.96 18.60 -25.24
CA VAL A 286 -21.58 20.02 -25.05
C VAL A 286 -20.14 20.26 -25.43
N ASN A 287 -19.88 20.99 -26.53
CA ASN A 287 -18.61 21.63 -26.91
C ASN A 287 -17.57 21.62 -25.77
N ILE A 288 -16.79 20.55 -25.69
CA ILE A 288 -16.15 20.17 -24.44
C ILE A 288 -14.86 20.97 -24.26
N TYR A 289 -14.88 21.96 -23.37
CA TYR A 289 -13.65 22.59 -22.89
C TYR A 289 -12.72 21.54 -22.27
N SER A 290 -11.45 21.54 -22.68
CA SER A 290 -10.40 20.57 -22.31
C SER A 290 -10.30 20.28 -20.81
N SER A 291 -10.59 21.26 -19.95
CA SER A 291 -10.53 21.12 -18.48
C SER A 291 -11.59 20.19 -17.88
N ARG A 292 -12.76 20.02 -18.53
CA ARG A 292 -13.83 19.11 -18.06
C ARG A 292 -13.50 17.63 -18.27
N VAL A 293 -12.61 17.31 -19.21
CA VAL A 293 -12.16 15.94 -19.56
C VAL A 293 -10.83 15.62 -18.87
N LEU A 294 -9.93 16.60 -18.81
CA LEU A 294 -8.59 16.41 -18.26
C LEU A 294 -8.64 16.02 -16.78
N LEU A 295 -9.49 16.66 -15.98
CA LEU A 295 -9.54 16.43 -14.53
C LEU A 295 -10.08 15.02 -14.17
N PRO A 296 -11.24 14.56 -14.69
CA PRO A 296 -11.66 13.16 -14.51
C PRO A 296 -10.64 12.15 -15.05
N GLY A 297 -9.94 12.47 -16.14
CA GLY A 297 -8.89 11.62 -16.70
C GLY A 297 -7.70 11.42 -15.77
N ILE A 298 -7.23 12.50 -15.14
CA ILE A 298 -6.16 12.42 -14.12
C ILE A 298 -6.62 11.54 -12.94
N TYR A 299 -7.86 11.72 -12.47
CA TYR A 299 -8.41 10.87 -11.40
C TYR A 299 -8.52 9.40 -11.78
N PHE A 300 -8.97 9.12 -13.01
CA PHE A 300 -9.04 7.76 -13.52
C PHE A 300 -7.64 7.12 -13.59
N LEU A 301 -6.65 7.82 -14.13
CA LEU A 301 -5.27 7.32 -14.18
C LEU A 301 -4.69 7.09 -12.79
N GLN A 302 -4.95 7.98 -11.84
CA GLN A 302 -4.50 7.85 -10.46
C GLN A 302 -5.12 6.63 -9.77
N THR A 303 -6.44 6.45 -9.88
CA THR A 303 -7.15 5.30 -9.30
C THR A 303 -6.74 3.98 -9.93
N ALA A 304 -6.63 3.95 -11.26
CA ALA A 304 -6.15 2.79 -11.99
C ALA A 304 -4.71 2.45 -11.57
N PHE A 305 -3.82 3.43 -11.44
CA PHE A 305 -2.45 3.21 -10.99
C PHE A 305 -2.41 2.58 -9.58
N LEU A 306 -3.17 3.11 -8.62
CA LEU A 306 -3.22 2.57 -7.25
C LEU A 306 -3.80 1.15 -7.21
N PHE A 307 -4.89 0.92 -7.95
CA PHE A 307 -5.52 -0.39 -8.08
C PHE A 307 -4.55 -1.43 -8.65
N MET A 308 -3.88 -1.08 -9.74
CA MET A 308 -2.86 -1.91 -10.38
C MET A 308 -1.68 -2.17 -9.45
N LEU A 309 -1.16 -1.13 -8.80
CA LEU A 309 -0.03 -1.25 -7.88
C LEU A 309 -0.32 -2.26 -6.76
N LEU A 310 -1.48 -2.14 -6.12
CA LEU A 310 -1.87 -3.04 -5.04
C LEU A 310 -1.94 -4.50 -5.53
N ILE A 311 -2.62 -4.73 -6.66
CA ILE A 311 -2.84 -6.07 -7.20
C ILE A 311 -1.53 -6.70 -7.68
N TYR A 312 -0.71 -5.95 -8.42
CA TYR A 312 0.55 -6.46 -8.96
C TYR A 312 1.56 -6.78 -7.85
N SER A 313 1.63 -5.97 -6.80
CA SER A 313 2.48 -6.27 -5.65
C SER A 313 2.06 -7.56 -4.94
N ALA A 314 0.76 -7.75 -4.67
CA ALA A 314 0.24 -8.96 -4.03
C ALA A 314 0.47 -10.21 -4.90
N ASP A 315 0.12 -10.14 -6.18
CA ASP A 315 0.27 -11.26 -7.12
C ASP A 315 1.74 -11.64 -7.31
N THR A 316 2.63 -10.65 -7.37
CA THR A 316 4.08 -10.88 -7.48
C THR A 316 4.61 -11.60 -6.24
N LEU A 317 4.24 -11.17 -5.03
CA LEU A 317 4.63 -11.85 -3.79
C LEU A 317 4.12 -13.31 -3.78
N GLN A 318 2.86 -13.53 -4.12
CA GLN A 318 2.28 -14.88 -4.16
C GLN A 318 2.97 -15.79 -5.18
N ARG A 319 3.33 -15.28 -6.37
CA ARG A 319 4.09 -16.06 -7.37
C ARG A 319 5.46 -16.47 -6.85
N HIS A 320 6.21 -15.54 -6.26
CA HIS A 320 7.53 -15.85 -5.70
C HIS A 320 7.42 -16.80 -4.50
N PHE A 321 6.40 -16.67 -3.68
CA PHE A 321 6.14 -17.63 -2.60
C PHE A 321 5.82 -19.04 -3.11
N ARG A 322 5.00 -19.18 -4.18
CA ARG A 322 4.74 -20.48 -4.82
C ARG A 322 6.01 -21.13 -5.37
N LEU A 323 6.89 -20.33 -6.00
CA LEU A 323 8.18 -20.80 -6.49
C LEU A 323 9.10 -21.23 -5.34
N LEU A 324 9.11 -20.46 -4.24
CA LEU A 324 9.89 -20.81 -3.06
C LEU A 324 9.44 -22.16 -2.50
N ARG A 325 8.13 -22.34 -2.31
CA ARG A 325 7.57 -23.60 -1.82
C ARG A 325 7.98 -24.78 -2.69
N LYS A 326 7.90 -24.63 -4.03
CA LYS A 326 8.31 -25.69 -4.96
C LYS A 326 9.78 -26.06 -4.76
N ARG A 327 10.68 -25.08 -4.61
CA ARG A 327 12.10 -25.35 -4.35
C ARG A 327 12.35 -25.98 -2.99
N VAL A 328 11.65 -25.53 -1.95
CA VAL A 328 11.77 -26.12 -0.61
C VAL A 328 11.36 -27.59 -0.65
N LEU A 329 10.25 -27.92 -1.33
CA LEU A 329 9.84 -29.31 -1.56
C LEU A 329 10.89 -30.13 -2.31
N GLU A 330 11.55 -29.55 -3.32
CA GLU A 330 12.64 -30.20 -4.06
C GLU A 330 13.93 -30.36 -3.24
N THR A 331 14.12 -29.55 -2.18
CA THR A 331 15.35 -29.55 -1.36
C THR A 331 15.23 -30.46 -0.14
N ILE A 332 14.01 -30.72 0.35
CA ILE A 332 13.80 -31.61 1.49
C ILE A 332 14.02 -33.05 1.02
N ASP A 333 15.21 -33.59 1.31
CA ASP A 333 15.46 -35.01 1.15
C ASP A 333 14.84 -35.77 2.33
N ILE A 334 13.87 -36.65 2.04
CA ILE A 334 13.21 -37.50 3.05
C ILE A 334 14.24 -38.36 3.80
N LYS A 335 15.41 -38.62 3.18
CA LYS A 335 16.52 -39.37 3.78
C LYS A 335 17.29 -38.58 4.84
N GLU A 336 17.28 -37.24 4.80
CA GLU A 336 17.91 -36.39 5.81
C GLU A 336 17.00 -36.12 7.03
N ALA A 337 15.72 -36.46 6.93
CA ALA A 337 14.80 -36.31 8.07
C ALA A 337 15.16 -37.32 9.17
N LYS A 338 15.11 -36.86 10.44
CA LYS A 338 15.34 -37.72 11.62
C LYS A 338 14.44 -38.97 11.64
N SER A 339 13.28 -38.90 10.99
CA SER A 339 12.41 -40.03 10.69
C SER A 339 11.63 -39.78 9.40
N VAL A 340 11.25 -40.86 8.71
CA VAL A 340 10.36 -40.83 7.53
C VAL A 340 9.04 -40.12 7.84
N HIS A 341 8.51 -40.32 9.06
CA HIS A 341 7.26 -39.71 9.49
C HIS A 341 7.37 -38.17 9.62
N GLU A 342 8.52 -37.67 10.08
CA GLU A 342 8.77 -36.23 10.19
C GLU A 342 8.94 -35.56 8.83
N GLY A 343 9.64 -36.22 7.89
CA GLY A 343 9.75 -35.76 6.49
C GLY A 343 8.38 -35.73 5.77
N PHE A 344 7.53 -36.74 6.01
CA PHE A 344 6.17 -36.78 5.47
C PHE A 344 5.29 -35.67 6.05
N ARG A 345 5.34 -35.46 7.37
CA ARG A 345 4.59 -34.37 8.05
C ARG A 345 5.00 -32.99 7.53
N GLN A 346 6.28 -32.77 7.28
CA GLN A 346 6.79 -31.52 6.70
C GLN A 346 6.29 -31.30 5.27
N SER A 347 6.29 -32.35 4.44
CA SER A 347 5.74 -32.31 3.08
C SER A 347 4.24 -32.05 3.06
N LEU A 348 3.47 -32.69 3.96
CA LEU A 348 2.03 -32.45 4.12
C LEU A 348 1.73 -31.01 4.52
N LYS A 349 2.50 -30.45 5.47
CA LYS A 349 2.34 -29.05 5.89
C LYS A 349 2.58 -28.09 4.71
N LEU A 350 3.61 -28.34 3.90
CA LEU A 350 3.88 -27.55 2.70
C LEU A 350 2.72 -27.61 1.69
N ILE A 351 2.07 -28.75 1.55
CA ILE A 351 0.88 -28.91 0.71
C ILE A 351 -0.30 -28.13 1.28
N GLU A 352 -0.57 -28.23 2.58
CA GLU A 352 -1.64 -27.51 3.29
C GLU A 352 -1.46 -25.98 3.23
N ASP A 353 -0.22 -25.50 3.34
CA ASP A 353 0.12 -24.07 3.24
C ASP A 353 -0.24 -23.48 1.86
N ARG A 354 -0.46 -24.31 0.82
CA ARG A 354 -0.97 -23.85 -0.50
C ARG A 354 -2.35 -23.25 -0.43
N GLU A 355 -3.18 -23.76 0.45
CA GLU A 355 -4.56 -23.33 0.58
C GLU A 355 -4.68 -22.20 1.58
N ARG A 356 -3.88 -22.25 2.65
CA ARG A 356 -3.92 -21.27 3.74
C ARG A 356 -3.17 -19.98 3.46
N VAL A 357 -2.03 -20.03 2.76
CA VAL A 357 -1.17 -18.85 2.56
C VAL A 357 -1.49 -18.18 1.24
N ARG A 358 -2.56 -17.38 1.24
CA ARG A 358 -3.02 -16.58 0.10
C ARG A 358 -3.30 -15.15 0.55
N LEU A 359 -3.03 -14.19 -0.33
CA LEU A 359 -3.36 -12.80 -0.06
C LEU A 359 -4.76 -12.51 -0.60
N THR A 360 -5.65 -12.07 0.28
CA THR A 360 -7.06 -11.87 -0.05
C THR A 360 -7.56 -10.51 0.45
N ALA A 361 -8.61 -10.02 -0.17
CA ALA A 361 -9.37 -8.90 0.33
C ALA A 361 -10.41 -9.44 1.32
N TRP A 362 -10.00 -9.56 2.59
CA TRP A 362 -10.81 -10.04 3.72
C TRP A 362 -11.47 -11.41 3.51
N GLY A 363 -10.76 -12.36 2.90
CA GLY A 363 -11.28 -13.70 2.60
C GLY A 363 -12.30 -13.77 1.46
N MET A 364 -12.76 -12.63 0.94
CA MET A 364 -13.80 -12.58 -0.10
C MET A 364 -13.23 -12.77 -1.50
N VAL A 365 -12.10 -12.11 -1.79
CA VAL A 365 -11.51 -12.07 -3.13
C VAL A 365 -10.01 -12.31 -3.06
N GLU A 366 -9.51 -13.31 -3.78
CA GLU A 366 -8.07 -13.51 -3.91
C GLU A 366 -7.44 -12.42 -4.80
N ILE A 367 -6.39 -11.76 -4.31
CA ILE A 367 -5.78 -10.63 -5.00
C ILE A 367 -4.84 -11.17 -6.09
N LYS A 368 -5.36 -11.30 -7.31
CA LYS A 368 -4.67 -11.80 -8.52
C LYS A 368 -4.80 -10.80 -9.66
N ARG A 369 -3.89 -10.86 -10.65
CA ARG A 369 -3.97 -10.02 -11.86
C ARG A 369 -5.29 -10.18 -12.63
N THR A 370 -5.94 -11.34 -12.54
CA THR A 370 -7.26 -11.57 -13.15
C THR A 370 -8.31 -10.60 -12.61
N LEU A 371 -8.17 -10.11 -11.37
CA LEU A 371 -9.06 -9.11 -10.79
C LEU A 371 -9.03 -7.77 -11.57
N VAL A 372 -7.89 -7.42 -12.17
CA VAL A 372 -7.78 -6.24 -13.07
C VAL A 372 -8.66 -6.44 -14.29
N LEU A 373 -8.57 -7.60 -14.94
CA LEU A 373 -9.37 -7.91 -16.12
C LEU A 373 -10.86 -7.90 -15.77
N THR A 374 -11.23 -8.49 -14.63
CA THR A 374 -12.62 -8.46 -14.13
C THR A 374 -13.08 -7.02 -13.87
N ALA A 375 -12.24 -6.17 -13.26
CA ALA A 375 -12.56 -4.78 -13.03
C ALA A 375 -12.73 -4.00 -14.34
N VAL A 376 -11.82 -4.16 -15.30
CA VAL A 376 -11.91 -3.52 -16.63
C VAL A 376 -13.16 -3.98 -17.38
N ALA A 377 -13.43 -5.29 -17.41
CA ALA A 377 -14.63 -5.84 -18.03
C ALA A 377 -15.91 -5.30 -17.37
N SER A 378 -15.92 -5.18 -16.04
CA SER A 378 -17.04 -4.59 -15.30
C SER A 378 -17.23 -3.12 -15.66
N LEU A 379 -16.14 -2.33 -15.67
CA LEU A 379 -16.19 -0.91 -16.06
C LEU A 379 -16.77 -0.75 -17.47
N ILE A 380 -16.27 -1.51 -18.45
CA ILE A 380 -16.77 -1.47 -19.83
C ILE A 380 -18.24 -1.89 -19.88
N THR A 381 -18.61 -3.01 -19.26
CA THR A 381 -19.98 -3.53 -19.28
C THR A 381 -20.96 -2.51 -18.72
N TYR A 382 -20.70 -2.00 -17.51
CA TYR A 382 -21.58 -1.04 -16.87
C TYR A 382 -21.53 0.34 -17.55
N GLY A 383 -20.40 0.76 -18.11
CA GLY A 383 -20.36 2.01 -18.87
C GLY A 383 -21.12 1.94 -20.19
N VAL A 384 -21.09 0.80 -20.90
CA VAL A 384 -21.93 0.56 -22.07
C VAL A 384 -23.41 0.61 -21.69
N LEU A 385 -23.80 -0.08 -20.61
CA LEU A 385 -25.18 -0.05 -20.10
C LEU A 385 -25.62 1.38 -19.76
N LEU A 386 -24.78 2.15 -19.06
CA LEU A 386 -25.06 3.56 -18.76
C LEU A 386 -25.21 4.39 -20.03
N SER A 387 -24.40 4.13 -21.06
CA SER A 387 -24.48 4.84 -22.34
C SER A 387 -25.72 4.50 -23.18
N GLN A 388 -26.37 3.36 -22.90
CA GLN A 388 -27.62 2.94 -23.55
C GLN A 388 -28.86 3.41 -22.78
N VAL A 389 -28.76 3.55 -21.46
CA VAL A 389 -29.87 3.94 -20.58
C VAL A 389 -29.96 5.46 -20.42
N SER A 390 -28.87 6.20 -20.66
CA SER A 390 -28.89 7.67 -20.63
C SER A 390 -29.47 8.18 -21.97
N PRO A 391 -30.68 8.79 -21.97
CA PRO A 391 -31.33 9.29 -23.17
C PRO A 391 -30.58 10.45 -23.83
#